data_AF-A0A1I6KTV3-F1
#
_entry.id   AF-A0A1I6KTV3-F1
#
_cell.length_a   1.000
_cell.length_b   1.000
_cell.length_c   1.000
_cell.angle_alpha   90.00
_cell.angle_beta   90.00
_cell.angle_gamma   90.00
#
_symmetry.space_group_name_H-M   'P 1'
#
loop_
_entity.id
_entity.type
_entity.pdbx_description
1 polymer ?
#
loop_
_entity_poly.entity_id
_entity_poly.type
_entity_poly.pdbx_seq_one_letter_code
_entity_poly.pdbx_strand_id
1 'polypeptide(L)'
;MSLICRLFGHKWKDGVCNRCNKKKAEYDDKVQAAISGNKEILQTGRTSVDQLEHDLKKAIADEKKSINPKFHRTEKEEELSFNFSQKWASAIQKYEDAIYSETAKVGTLDSIDKNIEQCHKAIDAFEAFRNYCYKKSKGGQIYFDDMWEHCHNSKDPCFSYIQSTKDYLIELTENYDTYKIRFEKESRLDTILLDIISNDNGISQRKLYPLIPEVPQATIRKAVDGLAKDGKIIKEKKGSSYTLRLAEGEKN
;
A
#
# COMPACT_ATOMS: atom_id res chain seq x y z
N MET A 1 21.63 -30.01 -12.70
CA MET A 1 20.15 -30.17 -12.66
C MET A 1 19.56 -28.90 -12.07
N SER A 2 18.70 -28.16 -12.79
CA SER A 2 18.20 -26.88 -12.26
C SER A 2 17.40 -27.06 -10.98
N LEU A 3 17.57 -26.14 -10.02
CA LEU A 3 16.85 -26.14 -8.72
C LEU A 3 15.33 -26.29 -8.95
N ILE A 4 14.80 -25.57 -9.93
CA ILE A 4 13.40 -25.65 -10.38
C ILE A 4 13.06 -27.06 -10.90
N CYS A 5 13.84 -27.64 -11.80
CA CYS A 5 13.53 -28.99 -12.32
C CYS A 5 13.63 -30.09 -11.25
N ARG A 6 14.50 -29.91 -10.25
CA ARG A 6 14.68 -30.84 -9.13
C ARG A 6 13.53 -30.73 -8.12
N LEU A 7 13.10 -29.51 -7.81
CA LEU A 7 12.02 -29.24 -6.86
C LEU A 7 10.63 -29.61 -7.41
N PHE A 8 10.40 -29.42 -8.72
CA PHE A 8 9.12 -29.73 -9.37
C PHE A 8 9.06 -31.14 -9.99
N GLY A 9 10.05 -32.00 -9.72
CA GLY A 9 10.05 -33.40 -10.18
C GLY A 9 10.01 -33.57 -11.70
N HIS A 10 10.61 -32.64 -12.45
CA HIS A 10 10.55 -32.66 -13.91
C HIS A 10 11.29 -33.89 -14.47
N LYS A 11 10.65 -34.59 -15.42
CA LYS A 11 11.23 -35.74 -16.12
C LYS A 11 12.20 -35.27 -17.21
N TRP A 12 13.34 -35.96 -17.31
CA TRP A 12 14.40 -35.66 -18.27
C TRP A 12 14.47 -36.78 -19.31
N LYS A 13 14.64 -36.41 -20.58
CA LYS A 13 14.87 -37.33 -21.68
C LYS A 13 16.04 -36.81 -22.51
N ASP A 14 17.03 -37.67 -22.78
CA ASP A 14 18.21 -37.35 -23.59
C ASP A 14 18.96 -36.07 -23.17
N GLY A 15 19.01 -35.80 -21.85
CA GLY A 15 19.66 -34.61 -21.30
C GLY A 15 18.89 -33.31 -21.48
N VAL A 16 17.61 -33.36 -21.88
CA VAL A 16 16.71 -32.20 -22.00
C VAL A 16 15.55 -32.37 -21.02
N CYS A 17 15.17 -31.28 -20.36
CA CYS A 17 13.98 -31.28 -19.51
C CYS A 17 12.71 -31.23 -20.36
N ASN A 18 11.81 -32.21 -20.22
CA ASN A 18 10.59 -32.30 -21.03
C ASN A 18 9.62 -31.13 -20.83
N ARG A 19 9.74 -30.39 -19.71
CA ARG A 19 8.79 -29.31 -19.36
C ARG A 19 9.31 -27.91 -19.68
N CYS A 20 10.62 -27.67 -19.62
CA CYS A 20 11.21 -26.35 -19.89
C CYS A 20 12.15 -26.33 -21.11
N ASN A 21 12.30 -27.45 -21.81
CA ASN A 21 13.12 -27.63 -23.02
C ASN A 21 14.59 -27.18 -22.88
N LYS A 22 15.11 -27.12 -21.65
CA LYS A 22 16.50 -26.74 -21.36
C LYS A 22 17.42 -27.97 -21.39
N LYS A 23 18.55 -27.84 -22.09
CA LYS A 23 19.64 -28.83 -22.10
C LYS A 23 20.39 -28.82 -20.75
N LYS A 24 20.77 -30.01 -20.27
CA LYS A 24 21.47 -30.24 -18.99
C LYS A 24 22.82 -29.49 -18.91
N ALA A 25 23.55 -29.36 -20.02
CA ALA A 25 24.89 -28.78 -20.07
C ALA A 25 24.93 -27.24 -19.98
N GLU A 26 24.02 -26.51 -20.63
CA GLU A 26 24.05 -25.04 -20.63
C GLU A 26 23.67 -24.40 -19.28
N TYR A 27 22.95 -25.15 -18.44
CA TYR A 27 22.50 -24.67 -17.13
C TYR A 27 23.50 -24.97 -16.02
N ASP A 28 24.21 -26.10 -16.08
CA ASP A 28 25.11 -26.53 -15.01
C ASP A 28 26.40 -25.68 -14.96
N ASP A 29 26.96 -25.24 -16.08
CA ASP A 29 28.23 -24.47 -16.06
C ASP A 29 28.05 -23.01 -15.60
N LYS A 30 26.97 -22.32 -16.00
CA LYS A 30 26.70 -20.94 -15.57
C LYS A 30 26.23 -20.86 -14.11
N VAL A 31 25.47 -21.84 -13.65
CA VAL A 31 25.03 -21.92 -12.25
C VAL A 31 26.17 -22.43 -11.37
N GLN A 32 26.99 -23.39 -11.80
CA GLN A 32 28.19 -23.75 -11.05
C GLN A 32 29.20 -22.60 -10.97
N ALA A 33 29.44 -21.84 -12.03
CA ALA A 33 30.33 -20.68 -11.99
C ALA A 33 29.82 -19.58 -11.02
N ALA A 34 28.51 -19.34 -10.95
CA ALA A 34 27.91 -18.41 -10.00
C ALA A 34 27.91 -18.93 -8.54
N ILE A 35 27.75 -20.25 -8.36
CA ILE A 35 27.78 -20.92 -7.04
C ILE A 35 29.20 -21.08 -6.50
N SER A 36 30.19 -21.30 -7.36
CA SER A 36 31.59 -21.51 -6.94
C SER A 36 32.32 -20.21 -6.59
N GLY A 37 31.79 -19.05 -6.97
CA GLY A 37 32.33 -17.73 -6.60
C GLY A 37 31.88 -17.19 -5.24
N ASN A 38 30.78 -17.70 -4.65
CA ASN A 38 30.21 -17.14 -3.41
C ASN A 38 29.96 -18.24 -2.36
N LYS A 39 31.03 -18.66 -1.69
CA LYS A 39 30.99 -19.46 -0.45
C LYS A 39 30.78 -18.59 0.80
N GLU A 40 30.11 -17.46 0.67
CA GLU A 40 29.82 -16.62 1.82
C GLU A 40 28.71 -17.28 2.65
N ILE A 41 29.04 -17.65 3.89
CA ILE A 41 28.08 -18.18 4.84
C ILE A 41 27.28 -16.99 5.38
N LEU A 42 25.97 -17.00 5.17
CA LEU A 42 25.07 -15.96 5.66
C LEU A 42 24.99 -16.02 7.19
N GLN A 43 24.51 -14.94 7.81
CA GLN A 43 24.23 -14.90 9.27
C GLN A 43 23.27 -16.00 9.74
N THR A 44 22.52 -16.59 8.81
CA THR A 44 21.61 -17.72 9.03
C THR A 44 22.34 -19.07 9.15
N GLY A 45 23.67 -19.09 8.99
CA GLY A 45 24.50 -20.31 8.99
C GLY A 45 24.41 -21.14 7.70
N ARG A 46 23.67 -20.67 6.69
CA ARG A 46 23.49 -21.32 5.39
C ARG A 46 24.34 -20.65 4.32
N THR A 47 24.71 -21.40 3.28
CA THR A 47 25.20 -20.78 2.04
C THR A 47 24.06 -20.01 1.37
N SER A 48 24.37 -19.07 0.47
CA SER A 48 23.37 -18.35 -0.31
C SER A 48 22.41 -19.28 -1.07
N VAL A 49 22.93 -20.38 -1.61
CA VAL A 49 22.14 -21.41 -2.33
C VAL A 49 21.21 -22.15 -1.38
N ASP A 50 21.72 -22.57 -0.22
CA ASP A 50 20.93 -23.29 0.78
C ASP A 50 19.83 -22.41 1.38
N GLN A 51 20.11 -21.10 1.54
CA GLN A 51 19.14 -20.13 2.00
C GLN A 51 18.02 -19.93 0.97
N LEU A 52 18.35 -19.79 -0.31
CA LEU A 52 17.36 -19.72 -1.39
C LEU A 52 16.49 -20.98 -1.46
N GLU A 53 17.08 -22.17 -1.32
CA GLU A 53 16.33 -23.42 -1.32
C GLU A 53 15.40 -23.53 -0.10
N HIS A 54 15.89 -23.13 1.08
CA HIS A 54 15.08 -23.07 2.30
C HIS A 54 13.89 -22.13 2.14
N ASP A 55 14.11 -20.90 1.65
CA ASP A 55 13.08 -19.88 1.54
C ASP A 55 12.03 -20.25 0.49
N LEU A 56 12.45 -20.86 -0.62
CA LEU A 56 11.53 -21.38 -1.62
C LEU A 56 10.66 -22.53 -1.08
N LYS A 57 11.24 -23.47 -0.32
CA LYS A 57 10.47 -24.55 0.33
C LYS A 57 9.47 -23.99 1.32
N LYS A 58 9.87 -22.97 2.09
CA LYS A 58 8.99 -22.28 3.03
C LYS A 58 7.85 -21.59 2.29
N ALA A 59 8.12 -20.82 1.24
CA ALA A 59 7.11 -20.16 0.43
C ALA A 59 6.07 -21.14 -0.14
N ILE A 60 6.53 -22.26 -0.72
CA ILE A 60 5.62 -23.31 -1.23
C ILE A 60 4.76 -23.91 -0.10
N ALA A 61 5.33 -24.12 1.09
CA ALA A 61 4.59 -24.64 2.23
C ALA A 61 3.55 -23.64 2.75
N ASP A 62 3.90 -22.35 2.75
CA ASP A 62 3.02 -21.27 3.18
C ASP A 62 1.86 -21.07 2.18
N GLU A 63 2.14 -21.09 0.86
CA GLU A 63 1.12 -21.04 -0.19
C GLU A 63 0.12 -22.19 -0.08
N LYS A 64 0.60 -23.42 0.13
CA LYS A 64 -0.26 -24.61 0.32
C LYS A 64 -1.17 -24.52 1.54
N LYS A 65 -0.76 -23.78 2.58
CA LYS A 65 -1.53 -23.57 3.81
C LYS A 65 -2.35 -22.28 3.79
N SER A 66 -2.16 -21.45 2.77
CA SER A 66 -2.82 -20.15 2.67
C SER A 66 -4.33 -20.34 2.57
N ILE A 67 -5.08 -19.46 3.21
CA ILE A 67 -6.55 -19.39 3.05
C ILE A 67 -6.95 -18.71 1.73
N ASN A 68 -6.00 -18.06 1.06
CA ASN A 68 -6.27 -17.25 -0.11
C ASN A 68 -6.54 -18.14 -1.34
N PRO A 69 -7.74 -18.06 -1.96
CA PRO A 69 -8.12 -18.92 -3.08
C PRO A 69 -7.20 -18.84 -4.30
N LYS A 70 -6.48 -17.71 -4.47
CA LYS A 70 -5.56 -17.48 -5.58
C LYS A 70 -4.45 -18.54 -5.68
N PHE A 71 -4.01 -19.11 -4.54
CA PHE A 71 -2.95 -20.12 -4.52
C PHE A 71 -3.46 -21.55 -4.75
N HIS A 72 -4.77 -21.73 -4.87
CA HIS A 72 -5.42 -23.04 -5.00
C HIS A 72 -6.21 -23.18 -6.31
N ARG A 73 -5.98 -22.29 -7.28
CA ARG A 73 -6.58 -22.36 -8.61
C ARG A 73 -6.09 -23.61 -9.34
N THR A 74 -7.00 -24.21 -10.10
CA THR A 74 -6.64 -25.27 -11.04
C THR A 74 -6.01 -24.67 -12.31
N GLU A 75 -5.21 -25.44 -13.04
CA GLU A 75 -4.62 -25.01 -14.33
C GLU A 75 -5.67 -24.49 -15.32
N LYS A 76 -6.86 -25.11 -15.33
CA LYS A 76 -7.99 -24.65 -16.15
C LYS A 76 -8.53 -23.28 -15.71
N GLU A 77 -8.58 -23.01 -14.41
CA GLU A 77 -9.02 -21.70 -13.89
C GLU A 77 -8.00 -20.60 -14.18
N GLU A 78 -6.71 -20.91 -14.05
CA GLU A 78 -5.62 -20.02 -14.44
C GLU A 78 -5.68 -19.68 -15.93
N GLU A 79 -5.89 -20.67 -16.80
CA GLU A 79 -6.04 -20.47 -18.24
C GLU A 79 -7.26 -19.59 -18.57
N LEU A 80 -8.40 -19.81 -17.88
CA LEU A 80 -9.60 -18.98 -18.06
C LEU A 80 -9.37 -17.52 -17.66
N SER A 81 -8.71 -17.29 -16.52
CA SER A 81 -8.35 -15.95 -16.03
C SER A 81 -7.37 -15.25 -16.98
N PHE A 82 -6.34 -15.97 -17.42
CA PHE A 82 -5.35 -15.47 -18.38
C PHE A 82 -6.00 -15.08 -19.72
N ASN A 83 -6.79 -15.97 -20.31
CA ASN A 83 -7.47 -15.69 -21.58
C ASN A 83 -8.44 -14.51 -21.46
N PHE A 84 -9.11 -14.36 -20.31
CA PHE A 84 -9.94 -13.18 -20.04
C PHE A 84 -9.11 -11.89 -20.02
N SER A 85 -7.99 -11.87 -19.28
CA SER A 85 -7.15 -10.68 -19.14
C SER A 85 -6.56 -10.24 -20.48
N GLN A 86 -6.14 -11.19 -21.33
CA GLN A 86 -5.66 -10.88 -22.67
C GLN A 86 -6.77 -10.35 -23.58
N LYS A 87 -7.94 -10.98 -23.58
CA LYS A 87 -9.07 -10.60 -24.46
C LYS A 87 -9.65 -9.23 -24.11
N TRP A 88 -9.69 -8.87 -22.83
CA TRP A 88 -10.36 -7.66 -22.35
C TRP A 88 -9.40 -6.61 -21.77
N ALA A 89 -8.10 -6.70 -22.05
CA ALA A 89 -7.05 -5.84 -21.50
C ALA A 89 -7.40 -4.35 -21.52
N SER A 90 -7.85 -3.82 -22.67
CA SER A 90 -8.20 -2.40 -22.79
C SER A 90 -9.41 -1.97 -21.98
N ALA A 91 -10.35 -2.89 -21.71
CA ALA A 91 -11.50 -2.60 -20.86
C ALA A 91 -11.11 -2.66 -19.38
N ILE A 92 -10.31 -3.67 -19.01
CA ILE A 92 -9.73 -3.83 -17.67
C ILE A 92 -8.98 -2.56 -17.28
N GLN A 93 -8.03 -2.11 -18.11
CA GLN A 93 -7.22 -0.92 -17.82
C GLN A 93 -8.07 0.29 -17.46
N LYS A 94 -9.18 0.53 -18.16
CA LYS A 94 -10.08 1.67 -17.87
C LYS A 94 -10.70 1.59 -16.47
N TYR A 95 -11.09 0.38 -16.04
CA TYR A 95 -11.62 0.18 -14.70
C TYR A 95 -10.53 0.29 -13.64
N GLU A 96 -9.35 -0.28 -13.88
CA GLU A 96 -8.22 -0.18 -12.96
C GLU A 96 -7.78 1.27 -12.78
N ASP A 97 -7.67 2.04 -13.87
CA ASP A 97 -7.37 3.47 -13.84
C ASP A 97 -8.42 4.26 -13.04
N ALA A 98 -9.70 3.93 -13.19
CA ALA A 98 -10.77 4.55 -12.43
C ALA A 98 -10.65 4.24 -10.93
N ILE A 99 -10.41 2.97 -10.57
CA ILE A 99 -10.20 2.57 -9.17
C ILE A 99 -9.00 3.32 -8.59
N TYR A 100 -7.84 3.30 -9.24
CA TYR A 100 -6.65 3.99 -8.77
C TYR A 100 -6.84 5.50 -8.67
N SER A 101 -7.52 6.12 -9.63
CA SER A 101 -7.79 7.56 -9.61
C SER A 101 -8.66 7.95 -8.41
N GLU A 102 -9.70 7.17 -8.13
CA GLU A 102 -10.61 7.49 -7.03
C GLU A 102 -10.03 7.11 -5.66
N THR A 103 -9.34 5.98 -5.52
CA THR A 103 -8.70 5.59 -4.25
C THR A 103 -7.55 6.51 -3.87
N ALA A 104 -6.80 7.04 -4.83
CA ALA A 104 -5.72 8.00 -4.56
C ALA A 104 -6.21 9.32 -3.91
N LYS A 105 -7.48 9.67 -4.08
CA LYS A 105 -8.09 10.89 -3.51
C LYS A 105 -8.68 10.66 -2.11
N VAL A 106 -8.92 9.41 -1.71
CA VAL A 106 -9.53 9.08 -0.42
C VAL A 106 -8.67 9.62 0.73
N GLY A 107 -9.28 10.35 1.65
CA GLY A 107 -8.61 10.94 2.83
C GLY A 107 -7.75 12.16 2.52
N THR A 108 -7.76 12.67 1.28
CA THR A 108 -6.95 13.82 0.87
C THR A 108 -7.73 15.13 0.79
N LEU A 109 -9.06 15.07 0.87
CA LEU A 109 -9.93 16.24 0.67
C LEU A 109 -10.08 17.05 1.96
N ASP A 110 -10.43 18.32 1.82
CA ASP A 110 -10.43 19.34 2.87
C ASP A 110 -11.65 19.32 3.82
N SER A 111 -12.57 18.39 3.62
CA SER A 111 -13.82 18.31 4.37
C SER A 111 -14.30 16.88 4.49
N ILE A 112 -15.03 16.62 5.57
CA ILE A 112 -15.59 15.30 5.84
C ILE A 112 -16.56 14.85 4.75
N ASP A 113 -17.48 15.72 4.32
CA ASP A 113 -18.50 15.39 3.32
C ASP A 113 -17.86 15.01 1.97
N LYS A 114 -16.84 15.77 1.54
CA LYS A 114 -16.10 15.44 0.32
C LYS A 114 -15.36 14.12 0.44
N ASN A 115 -14.74 13.82 1.58
CA ASN A 115 -14.06 12.53 1.77
C ASN A 115 -15.05 11.36 1.79
N ILE A 116 -16.23 11.52 2.41
CA ILE A 116 -17.32 10.52 2.37
C ILE A 116 -17.76 10.28 0.92
N GLU A 117 -18.05 11.35 0.16
CA GLU A 117 -18.40 11.25 -1.26
C GLU A 117 -17.31 10.55 -2.08
N GLN A 118 -16.04 10.85 -1.78
CA GLN A 118 -14.89 10.24 -2.45
C GLN A 118 -14.75 8.75 -2.14
N CYS A 119 -15.02 8.32 -0.91
CA CYS A 119 -15.09 6.90 -0.56
C CYS A 119 -16.16 6.18 -1.37
N HIS A 120 -17.36 6.78 -1.51
CA HIS A 120 -18.43 6.20 -2.33
C HIS A 120 -18.00 6.05 -3.79
N LYS A 121 -17.39 7.08 -4.40
CA LYS A 121 -16.87 7.00 -5.78
C LYS A 121 -15.87 5.87 -5.98
N ALA A 122 -14.94 5.70 -5.04
CA ALA A 122 -13.95 4.62 -5.10
C ALA A 122 -14.59 3.23 -4.96
N ILE A 123 -15.55 3.08 -4.04
CA ILE A 123 -16.30 1.83 -3.86
C ILE A 123 -17.13 1.52 -5.11
N ASP A 124 -17.81 2.51 -5.68
CA ASP A 124 -18.63 2.35 -6.89
C ASP A 124 -17.78 1.95 -8.10
N ALA A 125 -16.59 2.55 -8.27
CA ALA A 125 -15.65 2.16 -9.32
C ALA A 125 -15.21 0.69 -9.18
N PHE A 126 -14.93 0.26 -7.95
CA PHE A 126 -14.56 -1.11 -7.63
C PHE A 126 -15.69 -2.11 -7.93
N GLU A 127 -16.91 -1.83 -7.45
CA GLU A 127 -18.07 -2.70 -7.68
C GLU A 127 -18.50 -2.69 -9.16
N ALA A 128 -18.35 -1.57 -9.87
CA ALA A 128 -18.56 -1.52 -11.32
C ALA A 128 -17.60 -2.46 -12.06
N PHE A 129 -16.32 -2.50 -11.67
CA PHE A 129 -15.36 -3.40 -12.27
C PHE A 129 -15.66 -4.87 -11.94
N ARG A 130 -15.99 -5.16 -10.68
CA ARG A 130 -16.44 -6.48 -10.24
C ARG A 130 -17.59 -6.99 -11.09
N ASN A 131 -18.64 -6.17 -11.21
CA ASN A 131 -19.83 -6.48 -11.99
C ASN A 131 -19.50 -6.71 -13.47
N TYR A 132 -18.63 -5.88 -14.04
CA TYR A 132 -18.14 -6.06 -15.41
C TYR A 132 -17.48 -7.44 -15.60
N CYS A 133 -16.51 -7.77 -14.73
CA CYS A 133 -15.78 -9.03 -14.78
C CYS A 133 -16.69 -10.25 -14.61
N TYR A 134 -17.55 -10.22 -13.59
CA TYR A 134 -18.44 -11.33 -13.24
C TYR A 134 -19.48 -11.60 -14.33
N LYS A 135 -20.00 -10.54 -14.96
CA LYS A 135 -20.98 -10.66 -16.06
C LYS A 135 -20.37 -11.24 -17.34
N LYS A 136 -19.06 -11.05 -17.57
CA LYS A 136 -18.43 -11.39 -18.85
C LYS A 136 -18.11 -12.88 -18.98
N SER A 137 -17.55 -13.50 -17.95
CA SER A 137 -17.25 -14.93 -17.96
C SER A 137 -16.79 -15.43 -16.58
N LYS A 138 -16.70 -16.75 -16.44
CA LYS A 138 -16.05 -17.36 -15.27
C LYS A 138 -14.58 -16.93 -15.13
N GLY A 139 -13.86 -16.79 -16.26
CA GLY A 139 -12.49 -16.28 -16.26
C GLY A 139 -12.41 -14.83 -15.75
N GLY A 140 -13.40 -13.99 -16.07
CA GLY A 140 -13.49 -12.64 -15.53
C GLY A 140 -13.73 -12.62 -14.03
N GLN A 141 -14.62 -13.48 -13.52
CA GLN A 141 -14.81 -13.65 -12.08
C GLN A 141 -13.49 -14.01 -11.38
N ILE A 142 -12.80 -15.06 -11.86
CA ILE A 142 -11.53 -15.51 -11.26
C ILE A 142 -10.48 -14.41 -11.32
N TYR A 143 -10.37 -13.71 -12.45
CA TYR A 143 -9.45 -12.59 -12.61
C TYR A 143 -9.70 -11.51 -11.57
N PHE A 144 -10.96 -11.07 -11.39
CA PHE A 144 -11.28 -10.04 -10.41
C PHE A 144 -11.00 -10.53 -8.99
N ASP A 145 -11.43 -11.75 -8.66
CA ASP A 145 -11.21 -12.33 -7.33
C ASP A 145 -9.71 -12.37 -6.98
N ASP A 146 -8.85 -12.84 -7.89
CA ASP A 146 -7.43 -13.02 -7.64
C ASP A 146 -6.62 -11.71 -7.65
N MET A 147 -7.11 -10.69 -8.35
CA MET A 147 -6.40 -9.41 -8.50
C MET A 147 -6.87 -8.35 -7.50
N TRP A 148 -8.14 -8.41 -7.09
CA TRP A 148 -8.79 -7.31 -6.36
C TRP A 148 -9.51 -7.73 -5.07
N GLU A 149 -10.06 -8.95 -4.98
CA GLU A 149 -10.83 -9.38 -3.79
C GLU A 149 -10.02 -10.25 -2.82
N HIS A 150 -9.03 -10.97 -3.33
CA HIS A 150 -8.14 -11.86 -2.58
C HIS A 150 -6.68 -11.44 -2.78
N CYS A 151 -6.40 -10.16 -2.57
CA CYS A 151 -5.04 -9.65 -2.46
C CYS A 151 -4.35 -10.26 -1.22
N HIS A 152 -3.03 -10.23 -1.19
CA HIS A 152 -2.25 -10.66 -0.02
C HIS A 152 -0.98 -9.83 0.10
N ASN A 153 -0.48 -9.70 1.32
CA ASN A 153 0.82 -9.12 1.62
C ASN A 153 1.44 -9.83 2.83
N SER A 154 2.59 -9.37 3.31
CA SER A 154 3.30 -10.01 4.43
C SER A 154 2.58 -9.94 5.77
N LYS A 155 1.57 -9.07 5.91
CA LYS A 155 0.80 -8.85 7.15
C LYS A 155 -0.60 -9.46 7.08
N ASP A 156 -1.21 -9.45 5.90
CA ASP A 156 -2.56 -9.95 5.68
C ASP A 156 -2.56 -11.00 4.55
N PRO A 157 -2.88 -12.27 4.87
CA PRO A 157 -2.87 -13.35 3.89
C PRO A 157 -4.02 -13.27 2.87
N CYS A 158 -5.11 -12.52 3.14
CA CYS A 158 -6.25 -12.45 2.23
C CYS A 158 -7.13 -11.22 2.54
N PHE A 159 -7.07 -10.19 1.70
CA PHE A 159 -7.89 -8.99 1.83
C PHE A 159 -8.42 -8.49 0.49
N SER A 160 -9.57 -7.81 0.54
CA SER A 160 -10.09 -7.06 -0.61
C SER A 160 -9.40 -5.70 -0.70
N TYR A 161 -8.95 -5.32 -1.88
CA TYR A 161 -8.24 -4.07 -2.12
C TYR A 161 -9.02 -2.83 -1.63
N ILE A 162 -10.35 -2.86 -1.75
CA ILE A 162 -11.22 -1.74 -1.36
C ILE A 162 -11.52 -1.70 0.15
N GLN A 163 -11.10 -2.70 0.92
CA GLN A 163 -11.47 -2.85 2.33
C GLN A 163 -11.08 -1.63 3.17
N SER A 164 -9.87 -1.11 2.99
CA SER A 164 -9.42 0.09 3.73
C SER A 164 -10.27 1.34 3.46
N THR A 165 -10.82 1.46 2.25
CA THR A 165 -11.74 2.56 1.90
C THR A 165 -13.10 2.36 2.56
N LYS A 166 -13.60 1.11 2.63
CA LYS A 166 -14.83 0.77 3.34
C LYS A 166 -14.70 1.04 4.84
N ASP A 167 -13.58 0.63 5.44
CA ASP A 167 -13.28 0.87 6.86
C ASP A 167 -13.20 2.38 7.16
N TYR A 168 -12.53 3.14 6.30
CA TYR A 168 -12.43 4.58 6.46
C TYR A 168 -13.79 5.29 6.30
N LEU A 169 -14.64 4.85 5.37
CA LEU A 169 -16.01 5.36 5.25
C LEU A 169 -16.81 5.12 6.53
N ILE A 170 -16.71 3.93 7.13
CA ILE A 170 -17.36 3.59 8.40
C ILE A 170 -16.84 4.54 9.49
N GLU A 171 -15.52 4.70 9.60
CA GLU A 171 -14.89 5.58 10.58
C GLU A 171 -15.41 7.02 10.48
N LEU A 172 -15.43 7.59 9.26
CA LEU A 172 -15.94 8.94 9.01
C LEU A 172 -17.42 9.07 9.34
N THR A 173 -18.23 8.06 9.03
CA THR A 173 -19.68 8.11 9.23
C THR A 173 -20.05 7.97 10.71
N GLU A 174 -19.42 7.03 11.43
CA GLU A 174 -19.68 6.80 12.86
C GLU A 174 -19.17 7.95 13.75
N ASN A 175 -18.13 8.67 13.29
CA ASN A 175 -17.50 9.77 14.02
C ASN A 175 -17.71 11.13 13.34
N TYR A 176 -18.83 11.28 12.62
CA TYR A 176 -19.08 12.42 11.73
C TYR A 176 -18.86 13.78 12.42
N ASP A 177 -19.51 14.00 13.56
CA ASP A 177 -19.45 15.30 14.27
C ASP A 177 -18.03 15.62 14.74
N THR A 178 -17.31 14.62 15.27
CA THR A 178 -15.92 14.76 15.72
C THR A 178 -15.01 15.17 14.56
N TYR A 179 -15.13 14.48 13.43
CA TYR A 179 -14.33 14.77 12.24
C TYR A 179 -14.72 16.12 11.63
N LYS A 180 -16.00 16.47 11.60
CA LYS A 180 -16.47 17.76 11.10
C LYS A 180 -15.82 18.93 11.85
N ILE A 181 -15.84 18.89 13.20
CA ILE A 181 -15.18 19.89 14.03
C ILE A 181 -13.68 19.94 13.73
N ARG A 182 -13.04 18.78 13.62
CA ARG A 182 -11.62 18.69 13.28
C ARG A 182 -11.31 19.36 11.93
N PHE A 183 -12.05 19.05 10.87
CA PHE A 183 -11.85 19.66 9.54
C PHE A 183 -12.08 21.18 9.57
N GLU A 184 -13.10 21.66 10.28
CA GLU A 184 -13.34 23.10 10.47
C GLU A 184 -12.14 23.78 11.17
N LYS A 185 -11.57 23.15 12.20
CA LYS A 185 -10.37 23.64 12.88
C LYS A 185 -9.13 23.60 11.99
N GLU A 186 -8.93 22.51 11.24
CA GLU A 186 -7.81 22.36 10.30
C GLU A 186 -7.85 23.43 9.21
N SER A 187 -9.04 23.77 8.69
CA SER A 187 -9.21 24.81 7.65
C SER A 187 -8.83 26.22 8.10
N ARG A 188 -8.88 26.47 9.41
CA ARG A 188 -8.57 27.77 10.05
C ARG A 188 -7.30 27.72 10.89
N LEU A 189 -6.53 26.64 10.77
CA LEU A 189 -5.44 26.33 11.70
C LEU A 189 -4.39 27.43 11.72
N ASP A 190 -4.02 27.97 10.56
CA ASP A 190 -3.04 29.05 10.45
C ASP A 190 -3.48 30.30 11.23
N THR A 191 -4.74 30.73 11.07
CA THR A 191 -5.31 31.87 11.81
C THR A 191 -5.32 31.60 13.32
N ILE A 192 -5.78 30.41 13.73
CA ILE A 192 -5.82 30.02 15.14
C ILE A 192 -4.41 30.04 15.74
N LEU A 193 -3.41 29.54 15.02
CA LEU A 193 -2.03 29.52 15.46
C LEU A 193 -1.45 30.93 15.61
N LEU A 194 -1.69 31.81 14.64
CA LEU A 194 -1.24 33.20 14.70
C LEU A 194 -1.87 33.94 15.88
N ASP A 195 -3.17 33.78 16.11
CA ASP A 195 -3.87 34.39 17.26
C ASP A 195 -3.33 33.89 18.61
N ILE A 196 -3.03 32.59 18.73
CA ILE A 196 -2.44 32.03 19.96
C ILE A 196 -1.02 32.59 20.18
N ILE A 197 -0.21 32.65 19.11
CA ILE A 197 1.18 33.11 19.19
C ILE A 197 1.26 34.62 19.43
N SER A 198 0.29 35.42 18.95
CA SER A 198 0.26 36.87 19.15
C SER A 198 -0.07 37.25 20.60
N ASN A 199 -0.91 36.46 21.26
CA ASN A 199 -1.38 36.73 22.62
C ASN A 199 -0.34 36.38 23.70
N ASP A 200 0.66 35.57 23.36
CA ASP A 200 1.77 35.21 24.26
C ASP A 200 3.06 35.86 23.74
N ASN A 201 3.87 36.45 24.62
CA ASN A 201 5.17 37.06 24.24
C ASN A 201 6.25 35.97 24.01
N GLY A 202 5.92 34.98 23.19
CA GLY A 202 6.65 33.72 22.98
C GLY A 202 5.96 32.52 23.64
N ILE A 203 5.36 31.63 22.84
CA ILE A 203 4.72 30.39 23.32
C ILE A 203 5.57 29.16 23.00
N SER A 204 5.57 28.16 23.89
CA SER A 204 6.19 26.86 23.59
C SER A 204 5.30 26.05 22.66
N GLN A 205 5.86 25.43 21.62
CA GLN A 205 5.11 24.61 20.66
C GLN A 205 4.33 23.46 21.33
N ARG A 206 4.81 22.91 22.45
CA ARG A 206 4.08 21.87 23.21
C ARG A 206 2.79 22.38 23.85
N LYS A 207 2.71 23.68 24.15
CA LYS A 207 1.50 24.30 24.70
C LYS A 207 0.39 24.48 23.66
N LEU A 208 0.70 24.40 22.36
CA LEU A 208 -0.31 24.49 21.31
C LEU A 208 -1.25 23.28 21.30
N TYR A 209 -0.75 22.08 21.60
CA TYR A 209 -1.52 20.84 21.50
C TYR A 209 -2.77 20.80 22.39
N PRO A 210 -2.72 21.15 23.70
CA PRO A 210 -3.93 21.19 24.52
C PRO A 210 -4.88 22.34 24.16
N LEU A 211 -4.43 23.37 23.42
CA LEU A 211 -5.27 24.51 23.00
C LEU A 211 -6.09 24.21 21.74
N ILE A 212 -5.69 23.20 20.96
CA ILE A 212 -6.38 22.77 19.74
C ILE A 212 -6.49 21.23 19.76
N PRO A 213 -7.19 20.65 20.76
CA PRO A 213 -7.19 19.21 21.00
C PRO A 213 -7.83 18.40 19.87
N GLU A 214 -8.67 19.04 19.05
CA GLU A 214 -9.36 18.39 17.93
C GLU A 214 -8.45 18.14 16.73
N VAL A 215 -7.30 18.84 16.65
CA VAL A 215 -6.35 18.73 15.53
C VAL A 215 -5.17 17.86 15.93
N PRO A 216 -4.80 16.84 15.12
CA PRO A 216 -3.63 16.01 15.39
C PRO A 216 -2.35 16.82 15.53
N GLN A 217 -1.50 16.46 16.50
CA GLN A 217 -0.23 17.15 16.73
C GLN A 217 0.69 17.15 15.50
N ALA A 218 0.61 16.13 14.64
CA ALA A 218 1.35 16.10 13.38
C ALA A 218 0.91 17.22 12.43
N THR A 219 -0.39 17.46 12.30
CA THR A 219 -0.96 18.55 11.50
C THR A 219 -0.55 19.91 12.05
N ILE A 220 -0.64 20.10 13.38
CA ILE A 220 -0.19 21.33 14.06
C ILE A 220 1.31 21.59 13.77
N ARG A 221 2.17 20.57 13.90
CA ARG A 221 3.60 20.70 13.61
C ARG A 221 3.86 21.12 12.17
N LYS A 222 3.19 20.49 11.20
CA LYS A 222 3.32 20.82 9.78
C LYS A 222 2.89 22.26 9.49
N ALA A 223 1.79 22.73 10.08
CA ALA A 223 1.32 24.10 9.92
C ALA A 223 2.31 25.11 10.51
N VAL A 224 2.81 24.87 11.73
CA VAL A 224 3.87 25.70 12.35
C VAL A 224 5.12 25.76 11.46
N ASP A 225 5.56 24.64 10.89
CA ASP A 225 6.72 24.62 10.00
C ASP A 225 6.46 25.40 8.70
N GLY A 226 5.23 25.35 8.17
CA GLY A 226 4.78 26.17 7.05
C GLY A 226 4.82 27.67 7.35
N LEU A 227 4.19 28.10 8.44
CA LEU A 227 4.19 29.50 8.88
C LEU A 227 5.60 30.05 9.12
N ALA A 228 6.51 29.23 9.65
CA ALA A 228 7.90 29.61 9.85
C ALA A 228 8.65 29.76 8.52
N LYS A 229 8.42 28.85 7.57
CA LYS A 229 8.99 28.93 6.22
C LYS A 229 8.48 30.16 5.46
N ASP A 230 7.22 30.52 5.66
CA ASP A 230 6.58 31.69 5.06
C ASP A 230 6.99 33.00 5.74
N GLY A 231 7.80 32.93 6.80
CA GLY A 231 8.30 34.11 7.52
C GLY A 231 7.28 34.79 8.42
N LYS A 232 6.13 34.16 8.70
CA LYS A 232 5.09 34.71 9.58
C LYS A 232 5.42 34.55 11.06
N ILE A 233 6.15 33.48 11.39
CA ILE A 233 6.60 33.20 12.76
C ILE A 233 8.09 32.89 12.80
N ILE A 234 8.71 33.15 13.96
CA ILE A 234 10.08 32.78 14.30
C ILE A 234 10.05 31.58 15.23
N LYS A 235 10.85 30.56 14.89
CA LYS A 235 10.96 29.29 15.64
C LYS A 235 12.35 29.16 16.26
N GLU A 236 12.45 29.35 17.57
CA GLU A 236 13.70 29.26 18.32
C GLU A 236 13.80 27.94 19.09
N LYS A 237 14.87 27.17 18.88
CA LYS A 237 15.06 25.90 19.60
C LYS A 237 15.39 26.15 21.07
N LYS A 238 14.60 25.58 21.98
CA LYS A 238 14.80 25.66 23.43
C LYS A 238 14.70 24.27 24.05
N GLY A 239 15.86 23.63 24.24
CA GLY A 239 15.95 22.25 24.72
C GLY A 239 15.33 21.24 23.74
N SER A 240 14.34 20.48 24.22
CA SER A 240 13.61 19.47 23.43
C SER A 240 12.32 19.99 22.77
N SER A 241 12.13 21.31 22.73
CA SER A 241 10.99 21.97 22.09
C SER A 241 11.42 23.27 21.40
N TYR A 242 10.46 23.97 20.83
CA TYR A 242 10.64 25.26 20.17
C TYR A 242 9.78 26.31 20.85
N THR A 243 10.32 27.51 21.00
CA THR A 243 9.58 28.72 21.32
C THR A 243 9.20 29.41 20.01
N LEU A 244 7.94 29.83 19.91
CA LEU A 244 7.33 30.42 18.74
C LEU A 244 6.98 31.88 19.04
N ARG A 245 7.31 32.79 18.12
CA ARG A 245 6.98 34.23 18.19
C ARG A 245 6.54 34.72 16.81
N LEU A 246 5.80 35.81 16.74
CA LEU A 246 5.54 36.49 15.47
C LEU A 246 6.85 37.05 14.88
N ALA A 247 6.95 37.06 13.56
CA ALA A 247 8.05 37.75 12.87
C ALA A 247 7.85 39.28 12.91
N GLU A 248 8.94 40.04 12.84
CA GLU A 248 8.89 41.50 12.83
C GLU A 248 8.11 42.00 11.60
N GLY A 249 7.02 42.74 11.82
CA GLY A 249 6.17 43.30 10.75
C GLY A 249 4.74 42.73 10.70
N GLU A 250 4.49 41.57 11.30
CA GLU A 250 3.13 41.05 11.52
C GLU A 250 2.60 41.53 12.88
N LYS A 251 2.20 42.80 12.95
CA LYS A 251 1.23 43.26 13.95
C LYS A 251 -0.11 43.34 13.24
N ASN A 252 -1.14 42.68 13.79
CA ASN A 252 -2.52 42.86 13.34
C ASN A 252 -2.90 44.35 13.32
#